data_AF-A0A7W1LLL6-F1
#
_entry.id   AF-A0A7W1LLL6-F1
#
_cell.length_a   1.000
_cell.length_b   1.000
_cell.length_c   1.000
_cell.angle_alpha   90.00
_cell.angle_beta   90.00
_cell.angle_gamma   90.00
#
_symmetry.space_group_name_H-M   'P 1'
#
loop_
_entity.id
_entity.type
_entity.pdbx_description
1 polymer ?
#
loop_
_entity_poly.entity_id
_entity_poly.type
_entity_poly.pdbx_seq_one_letter_code
_entity_poly.pdbx_strand_id
1 'polypeptide(L)' 'MSSPGLAAVVVLAAGAGTRMRSAIPKVLHEIGGRSLLGHV' A
#
# COMPACT_ATOMS: atom_id res chain seq x y z
N MET A 1 -5.82 -17.14 -5.43
CA MET A 1 -4.76 -17.60 -4.50
C MET A 1 -5.41 -18.51 -3.47
N SER A 2 -5.02 -19.78 -3.41
CA SER A 2 -5.42 -20.66 -2.31
C SER A 2 -4.52 -20.36 -1.11
N SER A 3 -5.10 -19.86 -0.02
CA SER A 3 -4.37 -19.73 1.24
C SER A 3 -4.53 -21.04 2.01
N PRO A 4 -3.47 -21.86 2.17
CA PRO A 4 -3.55 -23.02 3.04
C PRO A 4 -3.60 -22.52 4.49
N GLY A 5 -4.74 -22.73 5.16
CA GLY A 5 -4.96 -22.32 6.55
C GLY A 5 -5.18 -20.81 6.74
N LEU A 6 -5.84 -20.46 7.86
CA LEU A 6 -6.03 -19.08 8.29
C LEU A 6 -4.67 -18.49 8.69
N ALA A 7 -4.16 -17.55 7.89
CA ALA A 7 -2.95 -16.79 8.19
C ALA A 7 -3.32 -15.31 8.41
N ALA A 8 -2.76 -14.70 9.45
CA ALA A 8 -2.88 -13.25 9.66
C ALA A 8 -1.80 -12.52 8.85
N VAL A 9 -2.21 -11.53 8.05
CA VAL A 9 -1.32 -10.68 7.25
C VAL A 9 -1.51 -9.23 7.67
N VAL A 10 -0.39 -8.53 7.92
CA VAL A 10 -0.39 -7.12 8.33
C VAL A 10 0.44 -6.31 7.35
N VAL A 11 -0.16 -5.29 6.75
CA VAL A 11 0.51 -4.36 5.83
C VAL A 11 0.90 -3.09 6.59
N LEU A 12 2.20 -2.84 6.72
CA LEU A 12 2.72 -1.64 7.40
C LEU A 12 2.73 -0.42 6.45
N ALA A 13 1.68 0.39 6.54
CA ALA A 13 1.45 1.57 5.70
C ALA A 13 1.64 2.93 6.41
N ALA A 14 2.21 2.96 7.62
CA ALA A 14 2.20 4.13 8.51
C ALA A 14 3.24 5.23 8.23
N GLY A 15 4.10 5.07 7.20
CA GLY A 15 5.16 6.05 6.92
C GLY A 15 4.64 7.34 6.29
N ALA A 16 5.03 8.50 6.85
CA ALA A 16 4.57 9.83 6.41
C ALA A 16 4.91 10.23 4.96
N GLY A 17 5.83 9.52 4.29
CA GLY A 17 6.11 9.76 2.87
C GLY A 17 6.84 11.08 2.56
N THR A 18 7.59 11.65 3.50
CA THR A 18 8.21 13.00 3.38
C THR A 18 9.10 13.19 2.15
N ARG A 19 9.75 12.13 1.65
CA ARG A 19 10.58 12.19 0.42
C ARG A 19 9.76 12.32 -0.86
N MET A 20 8.47 12.00 -0.82
CA MET A 20 7.55 12.12 -1.97
C MET A 20 7.27 13.59 -2.32
N ARG A 21 7.45 14.53 -1.36
CA ARG A 21 7.16 15.97 -1.53
C ARG A 21 5.77 16.22 -2.14
N SER A 22 4.78 15.47 -1.67
CA SER A 22 3.42 15.47 -2.18
C SER A 22 2.44 15.61 -1.01
N ALA A 23 1.32 16.30 -1.25
CA ALA A 23 0.20 16.33 -0.31
C ALA A 23 -0.56 14.98 -0.28
N ILE A 24 -0.37 14.15 -1.29
CA ILE A 24 -0.98 12.82 -1.38
C ILE A 24 -0.17 11.86 -0.50
N PRO A 25 -0.81 11.08 0.41
CA PRO A 25 -0.12 10.04 1.18
C PRO A 25 0.64 9.06 0.27
N LYS A 26 1.81 8.58 0.71
CA LYS A 26 2.68 7.70 -0.10
C LYS A 26 1.91 6.54 -0.73
N VAL A 27 1.11 5.82 0.08
CA VAL A 27 0.40 4.60 -0.35
C VAL A 27 -0.77 4.86 -1.30
N LEU A 28 -1.19 6.12 -1.46
CA LEU A 28 -2.27 6.51 -2.37
C LEU A 28 -1.78 7.01 -3.72
N HIS A 29 -0.46 7.10 -3.95
CA HIS A 29 0.05 7.39 -5.28
C HIS A 29 -0.30 6.27 -6.26
N GLU A 30 -0.66 6.65 -7.49
CA GLU A 30 -1.12 5.70 -8.50
C GLU A 30 0.00 5.16 -9.37
N ILE A 31 -0.13 3.87 -9.72
CA ILE A 31 0.63 3.20 -10.77
C ILE A 31 -0.38 2.38 -11.58
N GLY A 32 -0.40 2.51 -12.91
CA GLY A 32 -1.34 1.75 -13.74
C GLY A 32 -2.83 1.99 -13.41
N GLY A 33 -3.18 3.18 -12.93
CA GLY A 33 -4.57 3.54 -12.58
C GLY A 33 -5.10 2.95 -11.27
N ARG A 34 -4.23 2.39 -10.42
CA ARG A 34 -4.56 1.95 -9.06
C ARG A 34 -3.55 2.53 -8.07
N SER A 35 -3.98 2.80 -6.84
CA SER A 35 -3.05 3.21 -5.79
C SER A 35 -2.02 2.11 -5.51
N LEU A 36 -0.85 2.47 -4.97
CA LEU A 36 0.15 1.51 -4.49
C LEU A 36 -0.48 0.49 -3.54
N LEU A 37 -1.34 0.93 -2.61
CA LEU A 37 -2.04 0.03 -1.69
C LEU A 37 -3.01 -0.93 -2.41
N GLY A 38 -3.61 -0.51 -3.52
CA GLY A 38 -4.50 -1.36 -4.33
C GLY A 38 -3.80 -2.47 -5.13
N HIS A 39 -2.46 -2.51 -5.12
CA HIS A 39 -1.67 -3.60 -5.70
C HIS A 39 -1.25 -4.65 -4.66
N VAL A 40 -1.36 -4.33 -3.37
CA VAL A 40 -0.90 -5.17 -2.25
C VAL A 40 -2.02 -6.09 -1.79
#